data_AF-A0A537D633-F1
#
_entry.id   AF-A0A537D633-F1
#
_cell.length_a   1.000
_cell.length_b   1.000
_cell.length_c   1.000
_cell.angle_alpha   90.00
_cell.angle_beta   90.00
_cell.angle_gamma   90.00
#
_symmetry.space_group_name_H-M   'P 1'
#
loop_
_entity.id
_entity.type
_entity.pdbx_description
1 polymer ?
#
loop_
_entity_poly.entity_id
_entity_poly.type
_entity_poly.pdbx_seq_one_letter_code
_entity_poly.pdbx_strand_id
1 'polypeptide(L)'
;MTRSTYVIGLTGGIGSGKTAVADAFAALGIEIIDTDALAHALSAVGQPGFAAIRDAFGDRILRPDGEIDRGALRRLVFADATARSRLEDALHPLIGAEVARRVEQWSGPYGLIVVPLLLERRGLRSLVDRILVVDCPEEEQVRRVVARNGLAPAEVRAIMATQLDRRQRLAAADDILDNAGTPEGIAPQVLVLDGRYRSLAAAVPADREAMAKPPTPALVHNVATLDKPAMDVIRYEHPLNERIRTLMRLEDLYGRALFFTGETAPADHHAALLALFEIVDVAARADLKTDILQELERQRQLLAPLKHNPAIEARALDAVLSEIDVAGGRLLAQTGKVGQHLRDNDWLMAIKQRTGIPGGACEFDLPAYHHWLNLEPTARQRDLQAWLEPLLPIHSGLSIILRLLRDNGKMSRHTAYHGVFQLMLTTAKVAQLLRLSLAKETPCVPEISANKYALNIRFVGIAGMDRGSVYEGDVEFDLMFCNL
;
A
#
# COMPACT_ATOMS: atom_id res chain seq x y z
N MET A 1 -12.19 26.23 1.55
CA MET A 1 -13.27 25.42 0.98
C MET A 1 -13.53 24.29 1.97
N THR A 2 -14.62 24.44 2.71
CA THR A 2 -14.97 23.70 3.92
C THR A 2 -15.69 22.41 3.55
N ARG A 3 -15.01 21.26 3.63
CA ARG A 3 -15.69 19.96 3.53
C ARG A 3 -16.31 19.62 4.88
N SER A 4 -17.64 19.74 5.02
CA SER A 4 -18.36 19.36 6.25
C SER A 4 -19.01 17.96 6.17
N THR A 5 -19.17 17.38 4.98
CA THR A 5 -19.86 16.09 4.78
C THR A 5 -18.88 14.90 4.76
N TYR A 6 -19.18 13.86 5.54
CA TYR A 6 -18.43 12.60 5.57
C TYR A 6 -18.74 11.75 4.32
N VAL A 7 -17.72 11.16 3.70
CA VAL A 7 -17.86 10.49 2.39
C VAL A 7 -17.48 9.03 2.47
N ILE A 8 -18.45 8.17 2.15
CA ILE A 8 -18.24 6.72 2.02
C ILE A 8 -18.01 6.37 0.55
N GLY A 9 -16.97 5.62 0.25
CA GLY A 9 -16.71 5.06 -1.08
C GLY A 9 -17.23 3.64 -1.16
N LEU A 10 -18.26 3.41 -1.96
CA LEU A 10 -18.81 2.09 -2.22
C LEU A 10 -18.13 1.47 -3.44
N THR A 11 -17.57 0.28 -3.26
CA THR A 11 -16.94 -0.50 -4.33
C THR A 11 -17.24 -1.99 -4.21
N GLY A 12 -16.74 -2.81 -5.13
CA GLY A 12 -17.03 -4.24 -5.20
C GLY A 12 -16.82 -4.81 -6.59
N GLY A 13 -16.68 -6.15 -6.67
CA GLY A 13 -16.50 -6.86 -7.94
C GLY A 13 -17.66 -6.64 -8.92
N ILE A 14 -17.46 -6.92 -10.20
CA ILE A 14 -18.58 -6.98 -11.15
C ILE A 14 -19.63 -7.99 -10.64
N GLY A 15 -20.93 -7.68 -10.76
CA GLY A 15 -21.98 -8.60 -10.27
C GLY A 15 -22.13 -8.71 -8.74
N SER A 16 -21.32 -8.01 -7.94
CA SER A 16 -21.41 -8.04 -6.47
C SER A 16 -22.69 -7.43 -5.89
N GLY A 17 -23.42 -6.61 -6.67
CA GLY A 17 -24.67 -5.98 -6.22
C GLY A 17 -24.51 -4.57 -5.65
N LYS A 18 -23.43 -3.85 -6.00
CA LYS A 18 -23.22 -2.44 -5.66
C LYS A 18 -24.45 -1.56 -5.81
N THR A 19 -25.16 -1.65 -6.93
CA THR A 19 -26.38 -0.86 -7.19
C THR A 19 -27.47 -1.16 -6.18
N ALA A 20 -27.73 -2.43 -5.86
CA ALA A 20 -28.75 -2.80 -4.87
C ALA A 20 -28.41 -2.27 -3.46
N VAL A 21 -27.12 -2.26 -3.09
CA VAL A 21 -26.67 -1.67 -1.83
C VAL A 21 -26.80 -0.16 -1.85
N ALA A 22 -26.42 0.49 -2.96
CA ALA A 22 -26.59 1.94 -3.13
C ALA A 22 -28.07 2.33 -3.03
N ASP A 23 -28.97 1.62 -3.74
CA ASP A 23 -30.41 1.86 -3.69
C ASP A 23 -30.97 1.69 -2.27
N ALA A 24 -30.47 0.72 -1.51
CA ALA A 24 -30.84 0.53 -0.12
C ALA A 24 -30.39 1.70 0.79
N PHE A 25 -29.21 2.29 0.57
CA PHE A 25 -28.80 3.53 1.24
C PHE A 25 -29.64 4.73 0.80
N ALA A 26 -29.97 4.83 -0.50
CA ALA A 26 -30.81 5.91 -1.04
C ALA A 26 -32.21 5.87 -0.42
N ALA A 27 -32.76 4.67 -0.16
CA ALA A 27 -34.03 4.49 0.53
C ALA A 27 -34.02 5.01 1.99
N LEU A 28 -32.84 5.13 2.60
CA LEU A 28 -32.64 5.76 3.92
C LEU A 28 -32.40 7.29 3.83
N GLY A 29 -32.54 7.87 2.64
CA GLY A 29 -32.34 9.31 2.40
C GLY A 29 -30.87 9.72 2.27
N ILE A 30 -29.96 8.78 2.04
CA ILE A 30 -28.54 9.08 1.83
C ILE A 30 -28.32 9.53 0.39
N GLU A 31 -27.60 10.64 0.22
CA GLU A 31 -27.26 11.18 -1.09
C GLU A 31 -26.15 10.34 -1.75
N ILE A 32 -26.34 10.00 -3.04
CA ILE A 32 -25.46 9.08 -3.77
C ILE A 32 -24.96 9.71 -5.06
N ILE A 33 -23.66 9.57 -5.32
CA ILE A 33 -23.04 9.85 -6.61
C ILE A 33 -22.54 8.53 -7.20
N ASP A 34 -23.10 8.13 -8.34
CA ASP A 34 -22.56 7.04 -9.15
C ASP A 34 -21.62 7.61 -10.22
N THR A 35 -20.35 7.22 -10.18
CA THR A 35 -19.33 7.75 -11.10
C THR A 35 -19.51 7.27 -12.55
N ASP A 36 -20.12 6.10 -12.77
CA ASP A 36 -20.40 5.61 -14.13
C ASP A 36 -21.55 6.41 -14.75
N ALA A 37 -22.60 6.67 -13.98
CA ALA A 37 -23.70 7.54 -14.40
C ALA A 37 -23.21 8.97 -14.65
N LEU A 38 -22.28 9.45 -13.82
CA LEU A 38 -21.68 10.76 -13.98
C LEU A 38 -20.80 10.87 -15.23
N ALA A 39 -19.96 9.86 -15.47
CA ALA A 39 -19.16 9.77 -16.68
C ALA A 39 -20.06 9.73 -17.93
N HIS A 40 -21.20 9.04 -17.85
CA HIS A 40 -22.18 9.01 -18.93
C HIS A 40 -22.75 10.41 -19.22
N ALA A 41 -23.18 11.12 -18.18
CA ALA A 41 -23.76 12.46 -18.28
C ALA A 41 -22.74 13.49 -18.80
N LEU A 42 -21.52 13.51 -18.27
CA LEU A 42 -20.45 14.41 -18.71
C LEU A 42 -19.99 14.15 -20.15
N SER A 43 -20.31 12.99 -20.72
CA SER A 43 -19.98 12.64 -22.10
C SER A 43 -21.11 12.95 -23.10
N ALA A 44 -22.22 13.55 -22.66
CA ALA A 44 -23.31 13.94 -23.56
C ALA A 44 -22.94 15.15 -24.42
N VAL A 45 -23.59 15.32 -25.58
CA VAL A 45 -23.34 16.46 -26.47
C VAL A 45 -23.51 17.78 -25.71
N GLY A 46 -22.52 18.67 -25.86
CA GLY A 46 -22.49 19.98 -25.17
C GLY A 46 -21.87 19.95 -23.77
N GLN A 47 -21.50 18.78 -23.25
CA GLN A 47 -20.81 18.67 -21.96
C GLN A 47 -19.28 18.69 -22.11
N PRO A 48 -18.53 19.10 -21.07
CA PRO A 48 -17.06 19.18 -21.13
C PRO A 48 -16.38 17.85 -21.48
N GLY A 49 -16.94 16.72 -21.03
CA GLY A 49 -16.40 15.39 -21.34
C GLY A 49 -16.57 15.03 -22.80
N PHE A 50 -17.66 15.45 -23.46
CA PHE A 50 -17.82 15.25 -24.90
C PHE A 50 -16.72 15.94 -25.70
N ALA A 51 -16.42 17.20 -25.37
CA ALA A 51 -15.33 17.95 -26.01
C ALA A 51 -13.98 17.28 -25.77
N ALA A 52 -13.68 16.89 -24.52
CA ALA A 52 -12.42 16.24 -24.17
C ALA A 52 -12.22 14.89 -24.89
N ILE A 53 -13.28 14.08 -25.02
CA ILE A 53 -13.22 12.82 -25.75
C ILE A 53 -13.02 13.09 -27.26
N ARG A 54 -13.77 14.03 -27.85
CA ARG A 54 -13.61 14.38 -29.27
C ARG A 54 -12.21 14.89 -29.57
N ASP A 55 -11.63 15.73 -28.73
CA ASP A 55 -10.26 16.24 -28.89
C ASP A 55 -9.23 15.10 -28.77
N ALA A 56 -9.48 14.14 -27.87
CA ALA A 56 -8.60 12.99 -27.68
C ALA A 56 -8.68 11.96 -28.82
N PHE A 57 -9.84 11.75 -29.43
CA PHE A 57 -10.03 10.63 -30.38
C PHE A 57 -10.39 11.05 -31.81
N GLY A 58 -10.70 12.32 -32.04
CA GLY A 58 -11.18 12.87 -33.30
C GLY A 58 -12.61 12.44 -33.66
N ASP A 59 -13.11 12.92 -34.80
CA ASP A 59 -14.50 12.69 -35.22
C ASP A 59 -14.81 11.22 -35.58
N ARG A 60 -13.80 10.36 -35.68
CA ARG A 60 -13.95 8.91 -35.96
C ARG A 60 -14.70 8.13 -34.88
N ILE A 61 -14.88 8.71 -33.69
CA ILE A 61 -15.67 8.13 -32.60
C ILE A 61 -17.09 8.70 -32.52
N LEU A 62 -17.47 9.58 -33.44
CA LEU A 62 -18.80 10.15 -33.51
C LEU A 62 -19.70 9.36 -34.46
N ARG A 63 -20.97 9.28 -34.12
CA ARG A 63 -22.03 8.80 -35.00
C ARG A 63 -22.44 9.91 -35.99
N PRO A 64 -23.18 9.57 -37.05
CA PRO A 64 -23.69 10.55 -38.01
C PRO A 64 -24.58 11.64 -37.40
N ASP A 65 -25.19 11.37 -36.24
CA ASP A 65 -26.01 12.32 -35.46
C ASP A 65 -25.17 13.28 -34.59
N GLY A 66 -23.84 13.12 -34.57
CA GLY A 66 -22.90 13.93 -33.80
C GLY A 66 -22.70 13.45 -32.36
N GLU A 67 -23.35 12.36 -31.92
CA GLU A 67 -23.12 11.78 -30.59
C GLU A 67 -21.89 10.86 -30.57
N ILE A 68 -21.33 10.59 -29.38
CA ILE A 68 -20.24 9.62 -29.24
C ILE A 68 -20.78 8.20 -29.48
N ASP A 69 -20.18 7.48 -30.42
CA ASP A 69 -20.38 6.04 -30.57
C ASP A 69 -19.69 5.30 -29.42
N ARG A 70 -20.43 5.11 -28.33
CA ARG A 70 -19.96 4.37 -27.14
C ARG A 70 -19.57 2.93 -27.45
N GLY A 71 -20.19 2.30 -28.46
CA GLY A 71 -19.86 0.95 -28.88
C GLY A 71 -18.48 0.90 -29.55
N ALA A 72 -18.22 1.85 -30.46
CA ALA A 72 -16.91 1.99 -31.10
C ALA A 72 -15.83 2.40 -30.10
N LEU A 73 -16.10 3.38 -29.23
CA LEU A 73 -15.17 3.83 -28.20
C LEU A 73 -14.83 2.68 -27.24
N ARG A 74 -15.82 1.90 -26.81
CA ARG A 74 -15.60 0.70 -25.98
C ARG A 74 -14.70 -0.29 -26.70
N ARG A 75 -15.01 -0.70 -27.93
CA ARG A 75 -14.16 -1.63 -28.70
C ARG A 75 -12.72 -1.13 -28.81
N LEU A 76 -12.53 0.16 -29.04
CA LEU A 76 -11.20 0.78 -29.14
C LEU A 76 -10.42 0.71 -27.82
N VAL A 77 -11.01 1.13 -26.69
CA VAL A 77 -10.29 1.13 -25.39
C VAL A 77 -10.12 -0.27 -24.80
N PHE A 78 -10.93 -1.25 -25.22
CA PHE A 78 -10.71 -2.66 -24.87
C PHE A 78 -9.54 -3.28 -25.66
N ALA A 79 -9.35 -2.87 -26.92
CA ALA A 79 -8.30 -3.41 -27.78
C ALA A 79 -6.94 -2.70 -27.59
N ASP A 80 -6.92 -1.44 -27.16
CA ASP A 80 -5.71 -0.61 -27.05
C ASP A 80 -5.60 0.04 -25.67
N ALA A 81 -4.58 -0.38 -24.91
CA ALA A 81 -4.27 0.15 -23.58
C ALA A 81 -3.86 1.64 -23.60
N THR A 82 -3.26 2.11 -24.70
CA THR A 82 -2.90 3.53 -24.89
C THR A 82 -4.15 4.37 -25.11
N ALA A 83 -5.07 3.89 -25.95
CA ALA A 83 -6.38 4.51 -26.13
C ALA A 83 -7.16 4.56 -24.81
N ARG A 84 -7.12 3.49 -24.01
CA ARG A 84 -7.72 3.46 -22.68
C ARG A 84 -7.14 4.53 -21.75
N SER A 85 -5.81 4.66 -21.67
CA SER A 85 -5.16 5.70 -20.86
C SER A 85 -5.58 7.11 -21.31
N ARG A 86 -5.61 7.36 -22.61
CA ARG A 86 -6.02 8.67 -23.16
C ARG A 86 -7.46 9.03 -22.80
N LEU A 87 -8.38 8.07 -22.84
CA LEU A 87 -9.78 8.30 -22.46
C LEU A 87 -9.88 8.65 -20.97
N GLU A 88 -9.12 7.94 -20.14
CA GLU A 88 -9.06 8.14 -18.70
C GLU A 88 -8.48 9.51 -18.34
N ASP A 89 -7.37 9.91 -18.97
CA ASP A 89 -6.75 11.22 -18.77
C ASP A 89 -7.68 12.37 -19.16
N ALA A 90 -8.50 12.17 -20.20
CA ALA A 90 -9.49 13.15 -20.64
C ALA A 90 -10.67 13.29 -19.66
N LEU A 91 -11.15 12.18 -19.08
CA LEU A 91 -12.38 12.16 -18.28
C LEU A 91 -12.16 12.26 -16.77
N HIS A 92 -11.09 11.68 -16.22
CA HIS A 92 -10.89 11.62 -14.77
C HIS A 92 -10.83 12.99 -14.08
N PRO A 93 -10.15 14.03 -14.62
CA PRO A 93 -10.17 15.35 -14.02
C PRO A 93 -11.57 15.97 -13.96
N LEU A 94 -12.37 15.77 -15.03
CA LEU A 94 -13.73 16.29 -15.14
C LEU A 94 -14.68 15.57 -14.18
N ILE A 95 -14.59 14.25 -14.10
CA ILE A 95 -15.35 13.44 -13.14
C ILE A 95 -14.99 13.85 -11.71
N GLY A 96 -13.70 13.99 -11.39
CA GLY A 96 -13.24 14.39 -10.07
C GLY A 96 -13.76 15.78 -9.65
N ALA A 97 -13.71 16.75 -10.55
CA ALA A 97 -14.23 18.09 -10.29
C ALA A 97 -15.75 18.09 -10.04
N GLU A 98 -16.50 17.36 -10.86
CA GLU A 98 -17.97 17.28 -10.71
C GLU A 98 -18.39 16.49 -9.48
N VAL A 99 -17.67 15.41 -9.13
CA VAL A 99 -17.86 14.69 -7.86
C VAL A 99 -17.64 15.64 -6.68
N ALA A 100 -16.52 16.38 -6.66
CA ALA A 100 -16.24 17.33 -5.60
C ALA A 100 -17.33 18.39 -5.47
N ARG A 101 -17.78 18.97 -6.59
CA ARG A 101 -18.87 19.96 -6.63
C ARG A 101 -20.19 19.41 -6.07
N ARG A 102 -20.56 18.17 -6.40
CA ARG A 102 -21.79 17.55 -5.88
C ARG A 102 -21.70 17.20 -4.40
N VAL A 103 -20.52 16.75 -3.94
CA VAL A 103 -20.28 16.48 -2.51
C VAL A 103 -20.44 17.76 -1.68
N GLU A 104 -19.99 18.91 -2.19
CA GLU A 104 -20.19 20.20 -1.51
C GLU A 104 -21.66 20.62 -1.37
N GLN A 105 -22.56 20.01 -2.15
CA GLN A 105 -24.00 20.30 -2.12
C GLN A 105 -24.77 19.35 -1.21
N TRP A 106 -24.11 18.32 -0.66
CA TRP A 106 -24.76 17.39 0.24
C TRP A 106 -25.12 18.06 1.57
N SER A 107 -26.34 17.78 2.02
CA SER A 107 -26.92 18.30 3.26
C SER A 107 -27.01 17.24 4.35
N GLY A 108 -26.89 15.97 3.98
CA GLY A 108 -26.88 14.85 4.91
C GLY A 108 -25.60 14.76 5.76
N PRO A 109 -25.63 14.01 6.88
CA PRO A 109 -24.46 13.82 7.74
C PRO A 109 -23.31 13.12 6.99
N TYR A 110 -23.64 12.26 6.04
CA TYR A 110 -22.70 11.64 5.13
C TYR A 110 -23.35 11.40 3.76
N GLY A 111 -22.53 11.10 2.75
CA GLY A 111 -23.00 10.64 1.45
C GLY A 111 -22.14 9.51 0.89
N LEU A 112 -22.64 8.89 -0.17
CA LEU A 112 -22.05 7.69 -0.77
C LEU A 112 -21.57 7.99 -2.20
N ILE A 113 -20.33 7.61 -2.52
CA ILE A 113 -19.81 7.63 -3.88
C ILE A 113 -19.61 6.20 -4.34
N VAL A 114 -20.38 5.76 -5.34
CA VAL A 114 -20.24 4.44 -5.96
C VAL A 114 -19.15 4.51 -7.02
N VAL A 115 -18.07 3.76 -6.82
CA VAL A 115 -16.90 3.74 -7.71
C VAL A 115 -16.50 2.27 -8.00
N PRO A 116 -16.78 1.76 -9.21
CA PRO A 116 -16.57 0.33 -9.54
C PRO A 116 -15.13 -0.17 -9.43
N LEU A 117 -14.14 0.73 -9.58
CA LEU A 117 -12.71 0.42 -9.55
C LEU A 117 -11.95 1.30 -8.55
N LEU A 118 -12.58 1.59 -7.41
CA LEU A 118 -12.06 2.52 -6.39
C LEU A 118 -10.68 2.14 -5.87
N LEU A 119 -10.43 0.83 -5.76
CA LEU A 119 -9.22 0.28 -5.16
C LEU A 119 -8.12 0.08 -6.21
N GLU A 120 -8.53 -0.20 -7.44
CA GLU A 120 -7.68 -0.37 -8.61
C GLU A 120 -7.13 0.98 -9.11
N ARG A 121 -7.85 2.09 -8.87
CA ARG A 121 -7.55 3.41 -9.46
C ARG A 121 -7.57 4.52 -8.41
N ARG A 122 -6.50 5.32 -8.37
CA ARG A 122 -6.26 6.31 -7.30
C ARG A 122 -7.08 7.61 -7.41
N GLY A 123 -7.82 7.82 -8.51
CA GLY A 123 -8.36 9.14 -8.90
C GLY A 123 -9.35 9.77 -7.91
N LEU A 124 -10.23 8.98 -7.29
CA LEU A 124 -11.25 9.46 -6.35
C LEU A 124 -11.01 9.01 -4.91
N ARG A 125 -9.95 8.24 -4.65
CA ARG A 125 -9.66 7.68 -3.33
C ARG A 125 -9.42 8.76 -2.28
N SER A 126 -8.86 9.91 -2.68
CA SER A 126 -8.64 11.09 -1.82
C SER A 126 -9.93 11.79 -1.39
N LEU A 127 -11.04 11.56 -2.10
CA LEU A 127 -12.34 12.15 -1.80
C LEU A 127 -13.15 11.33 -0.81
N VAL A 128 -12.71 10.10 -0.50
CA VAL A 128 -13.41 9.12 0.33
C VAL A 128 -12.75 9.01 1.70
N ASP A 129 -13.53 9.16 2.76
CA ASP A 129 -13.09 9.00 4.15
C ASP A 129 -13.02 7.53 4.58
N ARG A 130 -13.91 6.68 4.03
CA ARG A 130 -14.04 5.26 4.40
C ARG A 130 -14.53 4.40 3.23
N ILE A 131 -13.99 3.19 3.06
CA ILE A 131 -14.33 2.27 1.96
C ILE A 131 -15.28 1.16 2.43
N LEU A 132 -16.43 1.09 1.78
CA LEU A 132 -17.38 -0.03 1.86
C LEU A 132 -17.19 -0.95 0.65
N VAL A 133 -16.82 -2.21 0.88
CA VAL A 133 -16.76 -3.25 -0.16
C VAL A 133 -18.02 -4.11 -0.11
N VAL A 134 -18.73 -4.20 -1.24
CA VAL A 134 -19.80 -5.17 -1.44
C VAL A 134 -19.18 -6.46 -1.97
N ASP A 135 -19.33 -7.55 -1.20
CA ASP A 135 -18.75 -8.85 -1.51
C ASP A 135 -19.83 -9.89 -1.80
N CYS A 136 -19.53 -10.82 -2.71
CA CYS A 136 -20.25 -12.08 -2.86
C CYS A 136 -19.35 -13.11 -3.58
N PRO A 137 -19.64 -14.42 -3.46
CA PRO A 137 -18.87 -15.46 -4.15
C PRO A 137 -18.73 -15.21 -5.65
N GLU A 138 -17.59 -15.58 -6.23
CA GLU A 138 -17.30 -15.33 -7.65
C GLU A 138 -18.27 -16.06 -8.58
N GLU A 139 -18.73 -17.25 -8.18
CA GLU A 139 -19.74 -18.02 -8.90
C GLU A 139 -21.07 -17.25 -8.99
N GLU A 140 -21.44 -16.55 -7.92
CA GLU A 140 -22.63 -15.71 -7.87
C GLU A 140 -22.48 -14.44 -8.70
N GLN A 141 -21.29 -13.83 -8.70
CA GLN A 141 -20.97 -12.71 -9.59
C GLN A 141 -21.15 -13.11 -11.07
N VAL A 142 -20.59 -14.26 -11.45
CA VAL A 142 -20.73 -14.81 -12.81
C VAL A 142 -22.19 -15.07 -13.13
N ARG A 143 -22.92 -15.79 -12.27
CA ARG A 143 -24.33 -16.12 -12.46
C ARG A 143 -25.19 -14.88 -12.68
N ARG A 144 -25.00 -13.84 -11.85
CA ARG A 144 -25.76 -12.58 -11.91
C ARG A 144 -25.47 -11.79 -13.20
N VAL A 145 -24.21 -11.73 -13.62
CA VAL A 145 -23.83 -11.00 -14.84
C VAL A 145 -24.33 -11.73 -16.09
N VAL A 146 -24.25 -13.05 -16.13
CA VAL A 146 -24.80 -13.87 -17.24
C VAL A 146 -26.31 -13.65 -17.35
N ALA A 147 -27.04 -13.75 -16.24
CA ALA A 147 -28.50 -13.58 -16.23
C ALA A 147 -28.94 -12.17 -16.67
N ARG A 148 -28.19 -11.14 -16.30
CA ARG A 148 -28.54 -9.73 -16.57
C ARG A 148 -28.08 -9.24 -17.95
N ASN A 149 -26.90 -9.64 -18.40
CA ASN A 149 -26.24 -9.05 -19.57
C ASN A 149 -26.12 -10.02 -20.75
N GLY A 150 -26.46 -11.31 -20.58
CA GLY A 150 -26.37 -12.32 -21.64
C GLY A 150 -24.94 -12.66 -22.09
N LEU A 151 -23.93 -12.25 -21.33
CA LEU A 151 -22.51 -12.53 -21.62
C LEU A 151 -22.19 -14.00 -21.36
N ALA A 152 -21.23 -14.57 -22.11
CA ALA A 152 -20.75 -15.91 -21.82
C ALA A 152 -19.98 -15.93 -20.48
N PRO A 153 -20.07 -17.01 -19.68
CA PRO A 153 -19.35 -17.11 -18.40
C PRO A 153 -17.84 -16.88 -18.50
N ALA A 154 -17.22 -17.22 -19.64
CA ALA A 154 -15.80 -16.99 -19.90
C ALA A 154 -15.48 -15.49 -20.01
N GLU A 155 -16.35 -14.69 -20.66
CA GLU A 155 -16.17 -13.26 -20.81
C GLU A 155 -16.30 -12.54 -19.46
N VAL A 156 -17.22 -12.98 -18.61
CA VAL A 156 -17.37 -12.43 -17.25
C VAL A 156 -16.12 -12.68 -16.42
N ARG A 157 -15.56 -13.90 -16.47
CA ARG A 157 -14.30 -14.22 -15.77
C ARG A 157 -13.12 -13.42 -16.31
N ALA A 158 -13.06 -13.17 -17.63
CA ALA A 158 -12.03 -12.32 -18.21
C ALA A 158 -12.13 -10.87 -17.69
N ILE A 159 -13.35 -10.34 -17.51
CA ILE A 159 -13.56 -9.02 -16.89
C ILE A 159 -13.12 -9.05 -15.42
N MET A 160 -13.50 -10.08 -14.65
CA MET A 160 -13.11 -10.22 -13.24
C MET A 160 -11.59 -10.26 -13.07
N ALA A 161 -10.87 -10.92 -13.99
CA ALA A 161 -9.41 -10.98 -13.98
C ALA A 161 -8.72 -9.61 -14.21
N THR A 162 -9.45 -8.59 -14.68
CA THR A 162 -8.93 -7.21 -14.78
C THR A 162 -9.11 -6.39 -13.51
N GLN A 163 -9.87 -6.89 -12.53
CA GLN A 163 -10.10 -6.27 -11.23
C GLN A 163 -9.11 -6.82 -10.19
N LEU A 164 -8.98 -6.17 -9.03
CA LEU A 164 -8.22 -6.74 -7.92
C LEU A 164 -8.83 -8.08 -7.50
N ASP A 165 -8.00 -9.03 -7.10
CA ASP A 165 -8.49 -10.31 -6.60
C ASP A 165 -9.36 -10.11 -5.35
N ARG A 166 -10.29 -11.03 -5.09
CA ARG A 166 -11.25 -10.90 -3.99
C ARG A 166 -10.55 -10.68 -2.64
N ARG A 167 -9.43 -11.37 -2.38
CA ARG A 167 -8.70 -11.27 -1.11
C ARG A 167 -8.06 -9.88 -0.94
N GLN A 168 -7.42 -9.36 -1.98
CA GLN A 168 -6.87 -8.00 -2.00
C GLN A 168 -7.96 -6.95 -1.81
N ARG A 169 -9.11 -7.13 -2.45
CA ARG A 169 -10.26 -6.23 -2.33
C ARG A 169 -10.80 -6.15 -0.90
N LEU A 170 -10.98 -7.32 -0.26
CA LEU A 170 -11.44 -7.39 1.12
C LEU A 170 -10.41 -6.84 2.11
N ALA A 171 -9.12 -7.05 1.86
CA ALA A 171 -8.05 -6.52 2.71
C ALA A 171 -7.96 -4.98 2.70
N ALA A 172 -8.45 -4.33 1.63
CA ALA A 172 -8.48 -2.88 1.49
C ALA A 172 -9.80 -2.24 1.97
N ALA A 173 -10.77 -3.04 2.42
CA ALA A 173 -12.06 -2.57 2.89
C ALA A 173 -11.98 -2.06 4.34
N ASP A 174 -12.63 -0.94 4.62
CA ASP A 174 -12.88 -0.52 6.01
C ASP A 174 -14.12 -1.23 6.58
N ASP A 175 -15.12 -1.47 5.72
CA ASP A 175 -16.31 -2.28 6.00
C ASP A 175 -16.63 -3.21 4.83
N ILE A 176 -17.24 -4.35 5.13
CA ILE A 176 -17.68 -5.34 4.14
C ILE A 176 -19.18 -5.55 4.31
N LEU A 177 -19.92 -5.48 3.20
CA LEU A 177 -21.32 -5.94 3.14
C LEU A 177 -21.35 -7.25 2.36
N ASP A 178 -21.84 -8.31 3.01
CA ASP A 178 -21.98 -9.63 2.41
C ASP A 178 -23.30 -9.75 1.66
N ASN A 179 -23.21 -9.88 0.33
CA ASN A 179 -24.33 -10.04 -0.58
C ASN A 179 -24.35 -11.45 -1.23
N ALA A 180 -23.90 -12.48 -0.51
CA ALA A 180 -24.04 -13.88 -0.90
C ALA A 180 -25.48 -14.40 -0.79
N GLY A 181 -26.29 -13.80 0.10
CA GLY A 181 -27.67 -14.22 0.41
C GLY A 181 -28.74 -13.69 -0.55
N THR A 182 -29.98 -13.63 -0.05
CA THR A 182 -31.12 -13.10 -0.80
C THR A 182 -31.16 -11.57 -0.76
N PRO A 183 -31.85 -10.89 -1.70
CA PRO A 183 -31.96 -9.44 -1.72
C PRO A 183 -32.48 -8.82 -0.41
N GLU A 184 -33.34 -9.54 0.31
CA GLU A 184 -33.90 -9.12 1.60
C GLU A 184 -32.83 -9.01 2.70
N GLY A 185 -31.70 -9.71 2.55
CA GLY A 185 -30.57 -9.66 3.47
C GLY A 185 -29.72 -8.38 3.39
N ILE A 186 -29.94 -7.53 2.37
CA ILE A 186 -29.18 -6.28 2.18
C ILE A 186 -29.66 -5.20 3.16
N ALA A 187 -30.98 -5.01 3.28
CA ALA A 187 -31.55 -3.91 4.06
C ALA A 187 -31.13 -3.91 5.55
N PRO A 188 -31.12 -5.06 6.27
CA PRO A 188 -30.65 -5.09 7.65
C PRO A 188 -29.18 -4.70 7.81
N GLN A 189 -28.31 -5.13 6.89
CA GLN A 189 -26.88 -4.78 6.91
C GLN A 189 -26.67 -3.29 6.63
N VAL A 190 -27.41 -2.75 5.67
CA VAL A 190 -27.38 -1.31 5.34
C VAL A 190 -27.84 -0.46 6.52
N LEU A 191 -28.87 -0.87 7.27
CA LEU A 191 -29.30 -0.17 8.48
C LEU A 191 -28.20 -0.11 9.56
N VAL A 192 -27.48 -1.21 9.77
CA VAL A 192 -26.36 -1.24 10.72
C VAL A 192 -25.23 -0.31 10.27
N LEU A 193 -24.89 -0.34 8.98
CA LEU A 193 -23.86 0.53 8.41
C LEU A 193 -24.26 2.01 8.42
N ASP A 194 -25.52 2.35 8.13
CA ASP A 194 -26.06 3.71 8.23
C ASP A 194 -25.91 4.27 9.64
N GLY A 195 -26.32 3.52 10.67
CA GLY A 195 -26.14 3.93 12.07
C GLY A 195 -24.67 4.19 12.43
N ARG A 196 -23.76 3.34 11.94
CA ARG A 196 -22.31 3.52 12.10
C ARG A 196 -21.81 4.77 11.38
N TYR A 197 -22.22 5.00 10.13
CA TYR A 197 -21.76 6.14 9.33
C TYR A 197 -22.30 7.47 9.85
N ARG A 198 -23.53 7.53 10.34
CA ARG A 198 -24.05 8.71 11.05
C ARG A 198 -23.27 9.01 12.31
N SER A 199 -22.91 7.98 13.09
CA SER A 199 -22.10 8.15 14.30
C SER A 199 -20.70 8.66 13.98
N LEU A 200 -20.05 8.09 12.94
CA LEU A 200 -18.74 8.54 12.46
C LEU A 200 -18.78 9.97 11.92
N ALA A 201 -19.82 10.33 11.17
CA ALA A 201 -20.02 11.67 10.66
C ALA A 201 -20.21 12.70 11.78
N ALA A 202 -20.98 12.36 12.82
CA ALA A 202 -21.22 13.23 13.97
C ALA A 202 -19.96 13.46 14.82
N ALA A 203 -19.00 12.53 14.78
CA ALA A 203 -17.72 12.66 15.48
C ALA A 203 -16.70 13.57 14.75
N VAL A 204 -17.04 14.10 13.57
CA VAL A 204 -16.21 15.07 12.83
C VAL A 204 -16.64 16.49 13.23
N PRO A 205 -15.76 17.34 13.81
CA PRO A 205 -16.14 18.70 14.20
C PRO A 205 -16.54 19.57 13.00
N ALA A 206 -17.61 20.36 13.15
CA ALA A 206 -18.21 21.17 12.10
C ALA A 206 -17.38 22.42 11.67
N ASP A 207 -16.38 22.83 12.45
CA ASP A 207 -15.64 24.08 12.21
C ASP A 207 -14.28 23.85 11.54
N ARG A 208 -14.28 23.94 10.20
CA ARG A 208 -13.06 24.02 9.38
C ARG A 208 -12.66 25.45 8.98
N GLU A 209 -13.35 26.47 9.49
CA GLU A 209 -13.22 27.86 8.99
C GLU A 209 -12.04 28.67 9.56
N ALA A 210 -11.38 28.25 10.64
CA ALA A 210 -10.25 29.00 11.21
C ALA A 210 -8.88 28.74 10.54
N MET A 211 -8.79 27.87 9.52
CA MET A 211 -7.49 27.39 9.00
C MET A 211 -7.12 27.91 7.61
N ALA A 212 -7.69 29.04 7.17
CA ALA A 212 -7.45 29.65 5.86
C ALA A 212 -6.56 30.91 5.90
N LYS A 213 -5.32 30.78 6.36
CA LYS A 213 -4.10 31.39 5.78
C LYS A 213 -2.91 31.06 6.69
N PRO A 214 -1.88 30.32 6.22
CA PRO A 214 -0.63 30.30 6.94
C PRO A 214 -0.01 31.72 6.85
N PRO A 215 0.49 32.32 7.95
CA PRO A 215 1.45 33.38 7.80
C PRO A 215 2.68 32.78 7.12
N THR A 216 3.14 33.43 6.06
CA THR A 216 4.41 33.13 5.40
C THR A 216 5.48 32.92 6.47
N PRO A 217 6.15 31.76 6.56
CA PRO A 217 7.18 31.58 7.57
C PRO A 217 8.39 32.41 7.13
N ALA A 218 8.61 33.53 7.82
CA ALA A 218 9.92 34.13 7.87
C ALA A 218 10.89 33.05 8.37
N LEU A 219 11.92 32.79 7.56
CA LEU A 219 13.08 32.00 7.94
C LEU A 219 13.69 32.62 9.20
N VAL A 220 13.41 32.02 10.35
CA VAL A 220 14.21 32.25 11.55
C VAL A 220 15.05 31.01 11.75
N HIS A 221 16.31 31.11 11.32
CA HIS A 221 17.36 30.31 11.91
C HIS A 221 17.39 30.59 13.40
N ASN A 222 17.22 29.56 14.23
CA ASN A 222 17.91 29.55 15.49
C ASN A 222 18.28 28.12 15.88
N VAL A 223 19.60 27.94 15.95
CA VAL A 223 20.28 26.89 16.67
C VAL A 223 20.09 27.17 18.16
N ALA A 224 19.48 26.24 18.87
CA ALA A 224 19.61 26.16 20.32
C ALA A 224 19.45 24.69 20.72
N THR A 225 20.59 24.05 20.95
CA THR A 225 20.77 22.84 21.73
C THR A 225 20.13 23.02 23.11
N LEU A 226 19.10 22.24 23.41
CA LEU A 226 18.67 21.97 24.77
C LEU A 226 18.71 20.47 24.97
N ASP A 227 19.69 20.03 25.78
CA ASP A 227 19.73 18.73 26.42
C ASP A 227 18.39 18.48 27.14
N LYS A 228 17.49 17.74 26.50
CA LYS A 228 16.46 16.97 27.19
C LYS A 228 17.08 15.60 27.53
N PRO A 229 16.79 15.01 28.71
CA PRO A 229 17.19 13.64 28.99
C PRO A 229 16.70 12.75 27.85
N ALA A 230 17.53 11.81 27.40
CA ALA A 230 17.20 10.88 26.32
C ALA A 230 15.94 10.12 26.70
N MET A 231 14.78 10.59 26.24
CA MET A 231 13.52 9.90 26.42
C MET A 231 13.62 8.56 25.70
N ASP A 232 13.16 7.48 26.36
CA ASP A 232 13.05 6.18 25.71
C ASP A 232 12.00 6.32 24.59
N VAL A 233 12.40 6.09 23.34
CA VAL A 233 11.56 6.34 22.16
C VAL A 233 11.32 5.06 21.38
N ILE A 234 10.10 4.90 20.89
CA ILE A 234 9.74 3.89 19.90
C ILE A 234 9.94 4.50 18.50
N ARG A 235 10.67 3.78 17.64
CA ARG A 235 10.90 4.18 16.25
C ARG A 235 9.99 3.40 15.31
N TYR A 236 9.29 4.12 14.46
CA TYR A 236 8.43 3.58 13.41
C TYR A 236 9.00 3.95 12.05
N GLU A 237 9.10 2.96 11.17
CA GLU A 237 9.61 3.15 9.80
C GLU A 237 8.53 2.85 8.78
N HIS A 238 8.32 3.74 7.81
CA HIS A 238 7.30 3.58 6.77
C HIS A 238 7.90 3.75 5.37
N PRO A 239 7.96 2.68 4.55
CA PRO A 239 8.48 2.76 3.19
C PRO A 239 7.50 3.48 2.26
N LEU A 240 8.00 4.45 1.50
CA LEU A 240 7.20 5.26 0.57
C LEU A 240 7.12 4.69 -0.85
N ASN A 241 7.88 3.64 -1.14
CA ASN A 241 7.82 2.91 -2.40
C ASN A 241 8.02 1.40 -2.20
N GLU A 242 7.63 0.61 -3.20
CA GLU A 242 7.66 -0.86 -3.08
C GLU A 242 9.07 -1.43 -3.03
N ARG A 243 10.05 -0.72 -3.62
CA ARG A 243 11.46 -1.11 -3.59
C ARG A 243 11.99 -1.10 -2.15
N ILE A 244 11.84 0.01 -1.43
CA ILE A 244 12.24 0.10 -0.01
C ILE A 244 11.42 -0.86 0.85
N ARG A 245 10.12 -1.03 0.59
CA ARG A 245 9.29 -2.02 1.29
C ARG A 245 9.85 -3.43 1.15
N THR A 246 10.28 -3.81 -0.05
CA THR A 246 10.90 -5.11 -0.32
C THR A 246 12.23 -5.27 0.43
N LEU A 247 13.10 -4.25 0.41
CA LEU A 247 14.37 -4.29 1.15
C LEU A 247 14.16 -4.43 2.66
N MET A 248 13.21 -3.69 3.25
CA MET A 248 12.91 -3.78 4.69
C MET A 248 12.31 -5.13 5.08
N ARG A 249 11.43 -5.72 4.25
CA ARG A 249 10.93 -7.08 4.47
C ARG A 249 12.06 -8.10 4.47
N LEU A 250 13.00 -7.98 3.52
CA LEU A 250 14.15 -8.86 3.46
C LEU A 250 15.08 -8.65 4.65
N GLU A 251 15.31 -7.42 5.10
CA GLU A 251 16.09 -7.13 6.31
C GLU A 251 15.53 -7.86 7.54
N ASP A 252 14.22 -7.79 7.77
CA ASP A 252 13.56 -8.53 8.86
C ASP A 252 13.73 -10.05 8.72
N LEU A 253 13.49 -10.58 7.52
CA LEU A 253 13.61 -12.01 7.24
C LEU A 253 15.04 -12.53 7.41
N TYR A 254 16.05 -11.80 6.92
CA TYR A 254 17.46 -12.14 7.14
C TYR A 254 17.83 -12.05 8.61
N GLY A 255 17.33 -11.05 9.34
CA GLY A 255 17.52 -10.93 10.78
C GLY A 255 17.01 -12.17 11.52
N ARG A 256 15.78 -12.60 11.23
CA ARG A 256 15.18 -13.83 11.77
C ARG A 256 15.99 -15.07 11.38
N ALA A 257 16.32 -15.24 10.09
CA ALA A 257 17.05 -16.40 9.61
C ALA A 257 18.45 -16.52 10.26
N LEU A 258 19.19 -15.42 10.35
CA LEU A 258 20.51 -15.37 10.99
C LEU A 258 20.43 -15.65 12.49
N PHE A 259 19.47 -15.03 13.18
CA PHE A 259 19.26 -15.25 14.61
C PHE A 259 18.97 -16.73 14.91
N PHE A 260 17.93 -17.28 14.29
CA PHE A 260 17.51 -18.66 14.56
C PHE A 260 18.47 -19.72 14.02
N THR A 261 19.33 -19.40 13.06
CA THR A 261 20.44 -20.28 12.63
C THR A 261 21.53 -20.37 13.70
N GLY A 262 21.70 -19.35 14.54
CA GLY A 262 22.67 -19.33 15.64
C GLY A 262 22.19 -20.07 16.90
N GLU A 263 20.89 -20.32 17.01
CA GLU A 263 20.28 -21.02 18.13
C GLU A 263 20.53 -22.54 18.06
N THR A 264 19.99 -23.31 19.02
CA THR A 264 20.24 -24.76 19.10
C THR A 264 18.96 -25.60 19.12
N ALA A 265 17.82 -25.02 19.52
CA ALA A 265 16.61 -25.79 19.69
C ALA A 265 16.00 -26.16 18.31
N PRO A 266 15.34 -27.32 18.19
CA PRO A 266 14.70 -27.71 16.94
C PRO A 266 13.63 -26.72 16.46
N ALA A 267 12.88 -26.11 17.39
CA ALA A 267 11.86 -25.11 17.08
C ALA A 267 12.46 -23.84 16.47
N ASP A 268 13.63 -23.41 16.94
CA ASP A 268 14.34 -22.26 16.38
C ASP A 268 14.80 -22.58 14.95
N HIS A 269 15.37 -23.76 14.72
CA HIS A 269 15.79 -24.16 13.39
C HIS A 269 14.63 -24.37 12.40
N HIS A 270 13.44 -24.73 12.90
CA HIS A 270 12.21 -24.67 12.12
C HIS A 270 11.88 -23.23 11.70
N ALA A 271 11.94 -22.27 12.64
CA ALA A 271 11.72 -20.86 12.35
C ALA A 271 12.77 -20.29 11.37
N ALA A 272 14.03 -20.69 11.49
CA ALA A 272 15.10 -20.34 10.54
C ALA A 272 14.77 -20.82 9.13
N LEU A 273 14.29 -22.06 8.99
CA LEU A 273 13.94 -22.66 7.70
C LEU A 273 12.73 -21.97 7.06
N LEU A 274 11.71 -21.60 7.85
CA LEU A 274 10.58 -20.81 7.35
C LEU A 274 11.01 -19.44 6.86
N ALA A 275 11.84 -18.72 7.64
CA ALA A 275 12.39 -17.43 7.23
C ALA A 275 13.20 -17.57 5.92
N LEU A 276 13.99 -18.64 5.78
CA LEU A 276 14.73 -18.92 4.55
C LEU A 276 13.81 -19.09 3.32
N PHE A 277 12.70 -19.83 3.45
CA PHE A 277 11.73 -19.97 2.36
C PHE A 277 11.06 -18.63 1.99
N GLU A 278 10.72 -17.81 2.99
CA GLU A 278 10.17 -16.47 2.77
C GLU A 278 11.17 -15.54 2.07
N ILE A 279 12.47 -15.61 2.42
CA ILE A 279 13.54 -14.86 1.72
C ILE A 279 13.54 -15.21 0.23
N VAL A 280 13.49 -16.51 -0.11
CA VAL A 280 13.50 -16.97 -1.49
C VAL A 280 12.27 -16.47 -2.25
N ASP A 281 11.09 -16.49 -1.63
CA ASP A 281 9.85 -16.05 -2.26
C ASP A 281 9.80 -14.54 -2.52
N VAL A 282 10.35 -13.74 -1.60
CA VAL A 282 10.46 -12.29 -1.78
C VAL A 282 11.53 -11.97 -2.82
N ALA A 283 12.70 -12.61 -2.75
CA ALA A 283 13.83 -12.34 -3.64
C ALA A 283 13.64 -12.85 -5.08
N ALA A 284 12.76 -13.83 -5.32
CA ALA A 284 12.52 -14.38 -6.65
C ALA A 284 11.60 -13.52 -7.55
N ARG A 285 10.83 -12.58 -6.96
CA ARG A 285 9.80 -11.81 -7.67
C ARG A 285 10.29 -10.52 -8.34
N ALA A 286 11.50 -10.08 -8.01
CA ALA A 286 12.04 -8.82 -8.48
C ALA A 286 13.44 -9.03 -9.08
N ASP A 287 13.88 -8.12 -9.95
CA ASP A 287 15.28 -8.02 -10.40
C ASP A 287 16.18 -7.48 -9.27
N LEU A 288 15.99 -7.99 -8.05
CA LEU A 288 16.54 -7.50 -6.80
C LEU A 288 18.07 -7.42 -6.83
N LYS A 289 18.73 -8.43 -7.38
CA LYS A 289 20.20 -8.44 -7.52
C LYS A 289 20.65 -7.24 -8.36
N THR A 290 20.00 -7.01 -9.50
CA THR A 290 20.34 -5.91 -10.40
C THR A 290 20.04 -4.57 -9.75
N ASP A 291 18.90 -4.44 -9.08
CA ASP A 291 18.51 -3.21 -8.38
C ASP A 291 19.48 -2.84 -7.25
N ILE A 292 19.91 -3.82 -6.46
CA ILE A 292 20.90 -3.62 -5.40
C ILE A 292 22.25 -3.21 -6.02
N LEU A 293 22.71 -3.90 -7.08
CA LEU A 293 23.96 -3.56 -7.76
C LEU A 293 23.95 -2.14 -8.32
N GLN A 294 22.86 -1.76 -9.00
CA GLN A 294 22.71 -0.41 -9.55
C GLN A 294 22.72 0.65 -8.45
N GLU A 295 22.05 0.40 -7.33
CA GLU A 295 22.03 1.34 -6.22
C GLU A 295 23.38 1.44 -5.52
N LEU A 296 24.07 0.32 -5.27
CA LEU A 296 25.40 0.32 -4.69
C LEU A 296 26.38 1.12 -5.57
N GLU A 297 26.35 0.91 -6.89
CA GLU A 297 27.18 1.69 -7.82
C GLU A 297 26.81 3.17 -7.82
N ARG A 298 25.51 3.51 -7.77
CA ARG A 298 25.06 4.90 -7.65
C ARG A 298 25.57 5.56 -6.36
N GLN A 299 25.49 4.87 -5.22
CA GLN A 299 26.00 5.36 -3.94
C GLN A 299 27.52 5.54 -3.97
N ARG A 300 28.25 4.58 -4.55
CA ARG A 300 29.70 4.67 -4.75
C ARG A 300 30.08 5.91 -5.55
N GLN A 301 29.37 6.19 -6.66
CA GLN A 301 29.60 7.36 -7.51
C GLN A 301 29.31 8.69 -6.81
N LEU A 302 28.34 8.73 -5.88
CA LEU A 302 28.05 9.92 -5.07
C LEU A 302 29.07 10.14 -3.95
N LEU A 303 29.55 9.07 -3.33
CA LEU A 303 30.44 9.12 -2.17
C LEU A 303 31.92 9.27 -2.56
N ALA A 304 32.37 8.67 -3.67
CA ALA A 304 33.79 8.70 -4.07
C ALA A 304 34.37 10.12 -4.25
N PRO A 305 33.67 11.09 -4.87
CA PRO A 305 34.18 12.46 -5.01
C PRO A 305 34.39 13.18 -3.67
N LEU A 306 33.70 12.74 -2.61
CA LEU A 306 33.79 13.35 -1.28
C LEU A 306 35.13 13.07 -0.58
N LYS A 307 35.95 12.17 -1.10
CA LYS A 307 37.26 11.79 -0.54
C LYS A 307 38.23 12.97 -0.40
N HIS A 308 38.08 13.99 -1.24
CA HIS A 308 38.92 15.19 -1.21
C HIS A 308 38.34 16.35 -0.39
N ASN A 309 37.17 16.15 0.25
CA ASN A 309 36.55 17.18 1.05
C ASN A 309 37.15 17.20 2.47
N PRO A 310 37.80 18.29 2.90
CA PRO A 310 38.44 18.38 4.22
C PRO A 310 37.44 18.34 5.39
N ALA A 311 36.15 18.56 5.13
CA ALA A 311 35.10 18.50 6.16
C ALA A 311 34.58 17.07 6.44
N ILE A 312 35.09 16.05 5.73
CA ILE A 312 34.62 14.66 5.82
C ILE A 312 35.69 13.77 6.46
N GLU A 313 35.26 12.90 7.36
CA GLU A 313 36.13 11.95 8.05
C GLU A 313 36.56 10.84 7.07
N ALA A 314 37.82 10.91 6.64
CA ALA A 314 38.32 10.09 5.54
C ALA A 314 38.26 8.58 5.83
N ARG A 315 38.45 8.13 7.08
CA ARG A 315 38.47 6.70 7.40
C ARG A 315 37.07 6.10 7.36
N ALA A 316 36.05 6.78 7.90
CA ALA A 316 34.66 6.34 7.77
C ALA A 316 34.23 6.27 6.30
N LEU A 317 34.59 7.27 5.48
CA LEU A 317 34.25 7.26 4.05
C LEU A 317 34.92 6.09 3.31
N ASP A 318 36.21 5.87 3.55
CA ASP A 318 36.95 4.76 2.94
C ASP A 318 36.40 3.39 3.38
N ALA A 319 35.97 3.26 4.64
CA ALA A 319 35.32 2.05 5.14
C ALA A 319 34.00 1.77 4.41
N VAL A 320 33.13 2.77 4.26
CA VAL A 320 31.85 2.62 3.55
C VAL A 320 32.06 2.28 2.08
N LEU A 321 33.01 2.95 1.39
CA LEU A 321 33.34 2.64 0.00
C LEU A 321 33.88 1.21 -0.15
N SER A 322 34.75 0.77 0.76
CA SER A 322 35.26 -0.60 0.77
C SER A 322 34.15 -1.63 1.00
N GLU A 323 33.21 -1.36 1.91
CA GLU A 323 32.04 -2.22 2.13
C GLU A 323 31.18 -2.33 0.87
N ILE A 324 30.93 -1.21 0.17
CA ILE A 324 30.19 -1.18 -1.10
C ILE A 324 30.89 -2.04 -2.16
N ASP A 325 32.20 -1.87 -2.34
CA ASP A 325 32.97 -2.60 -3.35
C ASP A 325 32.99 -4.10 -3.07
N VAL A 326 33.17 -4.51 -1.81
CA VAL A 326 33.14 -5.93 -1.39
C VAL A 326 31.75 -6.53 -1.61
N ALA A 327 30.69 -5.83 -1.21
CA ALA A 327 29.32 -6.30 -1.41
C ALA A 327 28.97 -6.41 -2.90
N GLY A 328 29.33 -5.40 -3.69
CA GLY A 328 29.15 -5.39 -5.15
C GLY A 328 29.90 -6.53 -5.84
N GLY A 329 31.16 -6.76 -5.47
CA GLY A 329 31.97 -7.87 -5.99
C GLY A 329 31.36 -9.24 -5.69
N ARG A 330 30.90 -9.47 -4.45
CA ARG A 330 30.22 -10.72 -4.05
C ARG A 330 28.91 -10.94 -4.80
N LEU A 331 28.11 -9.89 -4.99
CA LEU A 331 26.87 -9.95 -5.77
C LEU A 331 27.14 -10.26 -7.25
N LEU A 332 28.14 -9.62 -7.85
CA LEU A 332 28.53 -9.87 -9.24
C LEU A 332 29.00 -11.31 -9.45
N ALA A 333 29.74 -11.87 -8.49
CA ALA A 333 30.23 -13.25 -8.53
C ALA A 333 29.13 -14.31 -8.44
N GLN A 334 27.93 -13.98 -7.93
CA GLN A 334 26.82 -14.93 -7.89
C GLN A 334 26.35 -15.30 -9.31
N THR A 335 26.25 -16.60 -9.58
CA THR A 335 25.69 -17.13 -10.82
C THR A 335 24.30 -17.73 -10.59
N GLY A 336 23.47 -17.77 -11.64
CA GLY A 336 22.13 -18.34 -11.56
C GLY A 336 21.09 -17.42 -10.90
N LYS A 337 19.89 -17.98 -10.69
CA LYS A 337 18.76 -17.27 -10.06
C LYS A 337 18.89 -17.32 -8.55
N VAL A 338 18.50 -16.25 -7.87
CA VAL A 338 18.52 -16.16 -6.40
C VAL A 338 17.69 -17.30 -5.80
N GLY A 339 18.29 -18.08 -4.90
CA GLY A 339 17.64 -19.21 -4.21
C GLY A 339 17.43 -20.45 -5.08
N GLN A 340 18.05 -20.53 -6.27
CA GLN A 340 17.89 -21.70 -7.13
C GLN A 340 18.39 -22.98 -6.49
N HIS A 341 19.51 -22.94 -5.77
CA HIS A 341 20.07 -24.09 -5.04
C HIS A 341 19.11 -24.70 -4.01
N LEU A 342 18.21 -23.89 -3.45
CA LEU A 342 17.16 -24.36 -2.54
C LEU A 342 15.97 -24.95 -3.31
N ARG A 343 15.63 -24.36 -4.46
CA ARG A 343 14.56 -24.86 -5.34
C ARG A 343 14.92 -26.19 -6.01
N ASP A 344 16.20 -26.42 -6.25
CA ASP A 344 16.72 -27.67 -6.81
C ASP A 344 16.82 -28.78 -5.76
N ASN A 345 16.56 -28.47 -4.48
CA ASN A 345 16.54 -29.45 -3.41
C ASN A 345 15.10 -29.92 -3.16
N ASP A 346 14.78 -31.12 -3.66
CA ASP A 346 13.45 -31.73 -3.55
C ASP A 346 12.98 -31.87 -2.09
N TRP A 347 13.90 -32.19 -1.18
CA TRP A 347 13.56 -32.35 0.24
C TRP A 347 13.17 -31.03 0.90
N LEU A 348 13.91 -29.95 0.62
CA LEU A 348 13.55 -28.61 1.08
C LEU A 348 12.22 -28.15 0.47
N MET A 349 12.00 -28.42 -0.82
CA MET A 349 10.75 -28.03 -1.48
C MET A 349 9.54 -28.82 -0.96
N ALA A 350 9.71 -30.09 -0.60
CA ALA A 350 8.66 -30.87 0.06
C ALA A 350 8.26 -30.28 1.42
N ILE A 351 9.25 -29.85 2.24
CA ILE A 351 8.98 -29.17 3.52
C ILE A 351 8.25 -27.84 3.27
N LYS A 352 8.74 -27.04 2.31
CA LYS A 352 8.12 -25.76 1.96
C LYS A 352 6.66 -25.92 1.53
N GLN A 353 6.35 -26.93 0.70
CA GLN A 353 5.00 -27.20 0.26
C GLN A 353 4.06 -27.53 1.43
N ARG A 354 4.55 -28.32 2.40
CA ARG A 354 3.77 -28.77 3.56
C ARG A 354 3.58 -27.71 4.63
N THR A 355 4.57 -26.85 4.85
CA THR A 355 4.50 -25.71 5.79
C THR A 355 3.47 -24.66 5.38
N GLY A 356 3.08 -24.61 4.09
CA GLY A 356 1.97 -23.78 3.62
C GLY A 356 0.58 -24.27 4.05
N ILE A 357 0.46 -25.50 4.54
CA ILE A 357 -0.78 -26.07 5.06
C ILE A 357 -0.79 -25.88 6.59
N PRO A 358 -1.85 -25.31 7.19
CA PRO A 358 -1.96 -25.22 8.64
C PRO A 358 -1.77 -26.60 9.29
N GLY A 359 -0.76 -26.73 10.15
CA GLY A 359 -0.42 -28.00 10.81
C GLY A 359 0.28 -29.05 9.94
N GLY A 360 0.60 -28.75 8.67
CA GLY A 360 1.17 -29.72 7.73
C GLY A 360 2.65 -30.06 7.93
N ALA A 361 3.33 -29.37 8.86
CA ALA A 361 4.73 -29.62 9.21
C ALA A 361 4.87 -30.56 10.43
N CYS A 362 3.98 -31.54 10.56
CA CYS A 362 3.99 -32.53 11.64
C CYS A 362 4.86 -33.76 11.30
N GLU A 363 5.21 -34.53 12.32
CA GLU A 363 6.06 -35.72 12.22
C GLU A 363 5.55 -36.74 11.20
N PHE A 364 4.25 -37.04 11.20
CA PHE A 364 3.68 -38.07 10.35
C PHE A 364 3.59 -37.67 8.88
N ASP A 365 3.55 -36.36 8.56
CA ASP A 365 3.55 -35.86 7.18
C ASP A 365 4.96 -35.64 6.64
N LEU A 366 5.95 -35.37 7.51
CA LEU A 366 7.34 -35.12 7.15
C LEU A 366 8.33 -35.91 8.05
N PRO A 367 8.37 -37.24 7.98
CA PRO A 367 9.21 -38.06 8.87
C PRO A 367 10.71 -37.78 8.68
N ALA A 368 11.17 -37.53 7.45
CA ALA A 368 12.56 -37.17 7.18
C ALA A 368 12.93 -35.79 7.76
N TYR A 369 11.99 -34.85 7.78
CA TYR A 369 12.19 -33.55 8.42
C TYR A 369 12.21 -33.67 9.94
N HIS A 370 11.32 -34.49 10.51
CA HIS A 370 11.33 -34.81 11.93
C HIS A 370 12.67 -35.45 12.35
N HIS A 371 13.20 -36.37 11.54
CA HIS A 371 14.54 -36.92 11.77
C HIS A 371 15.62 -35.82 11.77
N TRP A 372 15.61 -34.91 10.79
CA TRP A 372 16.54 -33.78 10.74
C TRP A 372 16.46 -32.89 11.99
N LEU A 373 15.24 -32.62 12.48
CA LEU A 373 15.00 -31.88 13.72
C LEU A 373 15.55 -32.56 14.99
N ASN A 374 15.87 -33.86 14.93
CA ASN A 374 16.46 -34.62 16.05
C ASN A 374 17.99 -34.83 15.91
N LEU A 375 18.63 -34.30 14.87
CA LEU A 375 20.09 -34.34 14.74
C LEU A 375 20.79 -33.55 15.85
N GLU A 376 22.12 -33.62 15.92
CA GLU A 376 22.88 -32.71 16.78
C GLU A 376 22.69 -31.25 16.30
N PRO A 377 22.60 -30.26 17.23
CA PRO A 377 22.43 -28.86 16.86
C PRO A 377 23.46 -28.38 15.83
N THR A 378 24.72 -28.77 15.99
CA THR A 378 25.83 -28.41 15.10
C THR A 378 25.67 -28.95 13.67
N ALA A 379 25.00 -30.10 13.50
CA ALA A 379 24.68 -30.63 12.18
C ALA A 379 23.61 -29.77 11.50
N ARG A 380 22.52 -29.46 12.20
CA ARG A 380 21.46 -28.59 11.67
C ARG A 380 21.94 -27.17 11.36
N GLN A 381 22.76 -26.58 12.24
CA GLN A 381 23.33 -25.24 12.04
C GLN A 381 24.16 -25.18 10.77
N ARG A 382 25.01 -26.20 10.54
CA ARG A 382 25.82 -26.32 9.33
C ARG A 382 24.97 -26.42 8.07
N ASP A 383 23.88 -27.22 8.10
CA ASP A 383 22.96 -27.31 6.97
C ASP A 383 22.27 -25.96 6.69
N LEU A 384 21.71 -25.32 7.72
CA LEU A 384 21.08 -24.00 7.63
C LEU A 384 22.05 -22.94 7.11
N GLN A 385 23.28 -22.93 7.62
CA GLN A 385 24.33 -22.02 7.18
C GLN A 385 24.68 -22.24 5.70
N ALA A 386 24.84 -23.50 5.26
CA ALA A 386 25.11 -23.82 3.87
C ALA A 386 23.95 -23.39 2.94
N TRP A 387 22.71 -23.48 3.39
CA TRP A 387 21.54 -23.03 2.63
C TRP A 387 21.41 -21.50 2.58
N LEU A 388 21.74 -20.81 3.66
CA LEU A 388 21.66 -19.35 3.79
C LEU A 388 22.84 -18.62 3.13
N GLU A 389 24.05 -19.19 3.16
CA GLU A 389 25.28 -18.56 2.71
C GLU A 389 25.19 -17.98 1.28
N PRO A 390 24.66 -18.69 0.26
CA PRO A 390 24.54 -18.15 -1.08
C PRO A 390 23.61 -16.93 -1.18
N LEU A 391 22.79 -16.65 -0.17
CA LEU A 391 21.87 -15.51 -0.11
C LEU A 391 22.50 -14.28 0.61
N LEU A 392 23.57 -14.48 1.39
CA LEU A 392 24.22 -13.41 2.18
C LEU A 392 24.77 -12.22 1.38
N PRO A 393 25.21 -12.34 0.12
CA PRO A 393 25.58 -11.17 -0.68
C PRO A 393 24.43 -10.18 -0.87
N ILE A 394 23.19 -10.66 -0.99
CA ILE A 394 21.98 -9.82 -1.09
C ILE A 394 21.73 -9.10 0.22
N HIS A 395 21.83 -9.82 1.35
CA HIS A 395 21.75 -9.22 2.67
C HIS A 395 22.81 -8.12 2.87
N SER A 396 24.06 -8.38 2.48
CA SER A 396 25.14 -7.40 2.62
C SER A 396 24.84 -6.12 1.82
N GLY A 397 24.41 -6.26 0.57
CA GLY A 397 24.08 -5.11 -0.28
C GLY A 397 22.86 -4.32 0.21
N LEU A 398 21.76 -4.99 0.58
CA LEU A 398 20.58 -4.29 1.09
C LEU A 398 20.83 -3.60 2.43
N SER A 399 21.64 -4.19 3.32
CA SER A 399 21.93 -3.59 4.63
C SER A 399 22.74 -2.30 4.49
N ILE A 400 23.67 -2.24 3.54
CA ILE A 400 24.38 -0.99 3.20
C ILE A 400 23.40 0.06 2.68
N ILE A 401 22.53 -0.30 1.73
CA ILE A 401 21.54 0.62 1.15
C ILE A 401 20.60 1.17 2.23
N LEU A 402 20.03 0.30 3.07
CA LEU A 402 19.11 0.72 4.13
C LEU A 402 19.80 1.57 5.19
N ARG A 403 21.06 1.25 5.56
CA ARG A 403 21.86 2.09 6.47
C ARG A 403 22.07 3.49 5.90
N LEU A 404 22.55 3.59 4.66
CA LEU A 404 22.75 4.89 3.98
C LEU A 404 21.44 5.67 3.84
N LEU A 405 20.34 5.00 3.52
CA LEU A 405 19.01 5.61 3.46
C LEU A 405 18.59 6.18 4.81
N ARG A 406 18.74 5.41 5.89
CA ARG A 406 18.35 5.81 7.25
C ARG A 406 19.19 6.95 7.81
N ASP A 407 20.46 7.02 7.43
CA ASP A 407 21.41 8.05 7.86
C ASP A 407 21.25 9.35 7.07
N ASN A 408 20.68 9.27 5.86
CA ASN A 408 20.47 10.42 4.99
C ASN A 408 19.04 10.98 5.11
N GLY A 409 18.83 11.79 6.15
CA GLY A 409 17.60 12.53 6.38
C GLY A 409 17.80 13.70 7.33
N LYS A 410 16.89 14.68 7.30
CA LYS A 410 16.85 15.76 8.28
C LYS A 410 15.69 15.52 9.23
N MET A 411 16.00 15.45 10.53
CA MET A 411 14.98 15.35 11.58
C MET A 411 14.28 16.69 11.78
N SER A 412 12.97 16.63 11.99
CA SER A 412 12.13 17.78 12.31
C SER A 412 11.11 17.39 13.37
N ARG A 413 10.89 18.26 14.35
CA ARG A 413 9.92 18.03 15.42
C ARG A 413 8.55 18.56 15.03
N HIS A 414 7.51 17.78 15.30
CA HIS A 414 6.12 18.10 14.99
C HIS A 414 5.20 17.75 16.16
N THR A 415 4.01 18.34 16.15
CA THR A 415 2.92 18.02 17.08
C THR A 415 1.70 17.62 16.26
N ALA A 416 1.14 16.44 16.53
CA ALA A 416 -0.15 16.04 16.01
C ALA A 416 -1.22 16.47 17.01
N TYR A 417 -2.03 17.47 16.63
CA TYR A 417 -3.12 17.93 17.49
C TYR A 417 -4.26 16.93 17.43
N HIS A 418 -4.76 16.52 18.59
CA HIS A 418 -5.80 15.48 18.70
C HIS A 418 -5.47 14.21 17.89
N GLY A 419 -4.22 13.77 17.98
CA GLY A 419 -3.74 12.55 17.33
C GLY A 419 -3.72 12.58 15.80
N VAL A 420 -3.88 13.74 15.15
CA VAL A 420 -3.83 13.84 13.68
C VAL A 420 -2.75 14.82 13.23
N PHE A 421 -1.96 14.40 12.24
CA PHE A 421 -0.97 15.24 11.60
C PHE A 421 -1.06 15.12 10.07
N GLN A 422 -1.01 16.25 9.38
CA GLN A 422 -1.00 16.32 7.93
C GLN A 422 0.08 17.27 7.45
N LEU A 423 0.84 16.84 6.45
CA LEU A 423 1.89 17.64 5.83
C LEU A 423 1.82 17.54 4.31
N MET A 424 1.73 18.69 3.64
CA MET A 424 1.86 18.75 2.18
C MET A 424 3.34 18.62 1.79
N LEU A 425 3.63 17.65 0.94
CA LEU A 425 4.97 17.39 0.42
C LEU A 425 5.19 18.30 -0.80
N THR A 426 6.07 19.30 -0.65
CA THR A 426 6.33 20.33 -1.65
C THR A 426 7.63 20.10 -2.45
N THR A 427 8.30 18.96 -2.26
CA THR A 427 9.71 18.78 -2.65
C THR A 427 9.94 18.15 -4.03
N ALA A 428 11.02 18.63 -4.68
CA ALA A 428 11.58 18.08 -5.92
C ALA A 428 12.31 16.72 -5.75
N LYS A 429 12.70 16.34 -4.51
CA LYS A 429 13.25 15.01 -4.18
C LYS A 429 12.21 14.20 -3.40
N VAL A 430 11.83 13.05 -3.96
CA VAL A 430 10.82 12.16 -3.41
C VAL A 430 11.45 11.30 -2.32
N ALA A 431 11.09 11.56 -1.06
CA ALA A 431 11.44 10.72 0.09
C ALA A 431 11.13 9.24 -0.20
N GLN A 432 12.02 8.34 0.23
CA GLN A 432 11.86 6.90 0.02
C GLN A 432 11.46 6.17 1.30
N LEU A 433 11.78 6.73 2.46
CA LEU A 433 11.48 6.20 3.78
C LEU A 433 11.10 7.34 4.73
N LEU A 434 10.11 7.09 5.59
CA LEU A 434 9.82 7.94 6.75
C LEU A 434 10.27 7.24 8.01
N ARG A 435 10.91 8.00 8.91
CA ARG A 435 11.23 7.54 10.26
C ARG A 435 10.55 8.48 11.26
N LEU A 436 9.75 7.90 12.14
CA LEU A 436 9.01 8.60 13.19
C LEU A 436 9.50 8.10 14.54
N SER A 437 9.85 9.01 15.45
CA SER A 437 10.19 8.67 16.83
C SER A 437 9.14 9.25 17.78
N LEU A 438 8.62 8.40 18.64
CA LEU A 438 7.57 8.72 19.61
C LEU A 438 8.05 8.33 21.01
N ALA A 439 7.75 9.14 22.03
CA ALA A 439 8.02 8.76 23.42
C ALA A 439 7.28 7.47 23.78
N LYS A 440 7.96 6.54 24.46
CA LYS A 440 7.44 5.20 24.77
C LYS A 440 6.24 5.24 25.71
N GLU A 441 6.14 6.28 26.53
CA GLU A 441 5.06 6.49 27.48
C GLU A 441 3.78 6.98 26.79
N THR A 442 3.87 7.46 25.55
CA THR A 442 2.69 7.89 24.80
C THR A 442 1.90 6.65 24.38
N PRO A 443 0.66 6.47 24.87
CA PRO A 443 -0.09 5.23 24.66
C PRO A 443 -0.80 5.23 23.31
N CYS A 444 -0.07 5.49 22.23
CA CYS A 444 -0.59 5.50 20.87
C CYS A 444 0.41 4.94 19.86
N VAL A 445 -0.10 4.50 18.72
CA VAL A 445 0.70 4.05 17.57
C VAL A 445 0.43 4.92 16.34
N PRO A 446 1.44 5.22 15.51
CA PRO A 446 1.24 5.98 14.28
C PRO A 446 0.74 5.07 13.14
N GLU A 447 -0.42 5.40 12.59
CA GLU A 447 -0.88 4.91 11.28
C GLU A 447 -0.51 5.92 10.20
N ILE A 448 0.48 5.55 9.39
CA ILE A 448 1.06 6.43 8.37
C ILE A 448 0.45 6.11 7.01
N SER A 449 -0.07 7.14 6.34
CA SER A 449 -0.50 7.10 4.95
C SER A 449 0.16 8.23 4.18
N ALA A 450 0.91 7.90 3.14
CA ALA A 450 1.65 8.88 2.35
C ALA A 450 1.41 8.69 0.86
N ASN A 451 1.29 9.80 0.15
CA ASN A 451 1.28 9.84 -1.31
C ASN A 451 2.30 10.88 -1.80
N LYS A 452 2.36 11.12 -3.12
CA LYS A 452 3.32 12.06 -3.73
C LYS A 452 3.20 13.49 -3.20
N TYR A 453 2.02 13.89 -2.73
CA TYR A 453 1.68 15.28 -2.41
C TYR A 453 1.40 15.51 -0.92
N ALA A 454 1.08 14.46 -0.16
CA ALA A 454 0.69 14.59 1.23
C ALA A 454 1.11 13.39 2.06
N LEU A 455 1.48 13.69 3.30
CA LEU A 455 1.69 12.75 4.39
C LEU A 455 0.57 12.97 5.42
N ASN A 456 -0.13 11.90 5.75
CA ASN A 456 -1.13 11.85 6.81
C ASN A 456 -0.66 10.84 7.87
N ILE A 457 -0.63 11.27 9.13
CA ILE A 457 -0.30 10.42 10.27
C ILE A 457 -1.48 10.51 11.23
N ARG A 458 -2.05 9.35 11.55
CA ARG A 458 -3.12 9.21 12.55
C ARG A 458 -2.57 8.41 13.71
N PHE A 459 -2.50 9.01 14.89
CA PHE A 459 -2.13 8.33 16.11
C PHE A 459 -3.37 7.65 16.69
N VAL A 460 -3.28 6.34 16.85
CA VAL A 460 -4.38 5.51 17.37
C VAL A 460 -4.03 5.10 18.80
N GLY A 461 -4.95 5.33 19.74
CA GLY A 461 -4.75 4.96 21.13
C GLY A 461 -4.62 3.45 21.33
N ILE A 462 -3.81 3.04 22.29
CA ILE A 462 -3.62 1.63 22.66
C ILE A 462 -4.46 1.36 23.92
N ALA A 463 -5.74 1.04 23.76
CA ALA A 463 -6.64 0.66 24.85
C ALA A 463 -6.82 -0.87 24.86
N GLY A 464 -5.87 -1.60 25.45
CA GLY A 464 -5.74 -3.04 25.19
C GLY A 464 -5.33 -3.30 23.73
N MET A 465 -5.13 -4.55 23.32
CA MET A 465 -4.72 -4.87 21.94
C MET A 465 -5.81 -4.63 20.86
N ASP A 466 -6.89 -3.92 21.20
CA ASP A 466 -7.92 -3.52 20.26
C ASP A 466 -7.48 -2.30 19.45
N ARG A 467 -7.88 -2.24 18.17
CA ARG A 467 -7.69 -1.06 17.33
C ARG A 467 -8.44 0.12 17.98
N GLY A 468 -7.71 0.97 18.69
CA GLY A 468 -8.29 2.10 19.40
C GLY A 468 -8.88 3.16 18.47
N SER A 469 -9.61 4.10 19.04
CA SER A 469 -9.97 5.35 18.39
C SER A 469 -8.72 6.22 18.16
N VAL A 470 -8.89 7.29 17.39
CA VAL A 470 -7.86 8.33 17.30
C VAL A 470 -7.52 8.81 18.70
N TYR A 471 -6.23 8.92 18.99
CA TYR A 471 -5.73 9.39 20.26
C TYR A 471 -6.17 10.84 20.46
N GLU A 472 -6.93 11.12 21.52
CA GLU A 472 -7.58 12.43 21.72
C GLU A 472 -6.60 13.53 22.15
N GLY A 473 -5.44 13.15 22.68
CA GLY A 473 -4.40 14.07 23.13
C GLY A 473 -3.48 14.55 22.01
N ASP A 474 -2.75 15.63 22.29
CA ASP A 474 -1.68 16.09 21.43
C ASP A 474 -0.48 15.14 21.52
N VAL A 475 0.11 14.83 20.38
CA VAL A 475 1.26 13.92 20.28
C VAL A 475 2.46 14.67 19.75
N GLU A 476 3.48 14.86 20.58
CA GLU A 476 4.79 15.32 20.13
C GLU A 476 5.60 14.16 19.55
N PHE A 477 6.18 14.37 18.36
CA PHE A 477 7.01 13.34 17.71
C PHE A 477 8.08 13.98 16.83
N ASP A 478 9.14 13.20 16.58
CA ASP A 478 10.19 13.58 15.63
C ASP A 478 9.98 12.81 14.32
N LEU A 479 10.03 13.53 13.19
CA LEU A 479 9.84 13.00 11.84
C LEU A 479 11.06 13.28 10.98
N MET A 480 11.55 12.25 10.30
CA MET A 480 12.66 12.31 9.35
C MET A 480 12.22 11.75 7.99
N PHE A 481 12.51 12.52 6.94
CA PHE A 481 12.38 12.11 5.54
C PHE A 481 13.73 11.60 5.04
N CYS A 482 13.79 10.32 4.72
CA CYS A 482 15.00 9.63 4.29
C CYS A 482 15.06 9.51 2.77
N ASN A 483 16.25 9.75 2.20
CA ASN A 483 16.54 9.69 0.77
C ASN A 483 17.87 8.99 0.51
N LEU A 484 18.01 8.37 -0.67
CA LEU A 484 19.29 7.87 -1.17
C LEU A 484 19.93 8.83 -2.17
#